data_AF-A0A833DM88-F1
#
_entry.id   AF-A0A833DM88-F1
#
_cell.length_a   1.000
_cell.length_b   1.000
_cell.length_c   1.000
_cell.angle_alpha   90.00
_cell.angle_beta   90.00
_cell.angle_gamma   90.00
#
_symmetry.space_group_name_H-M   'P 1'
#
loop_
_entity.id
_entity.type
_entity.pdbx_description
1 polymer ?
#
loop_
_entity_poly.entity_id
_entity_poly.type
_entity_poly.pdbx_seq_one_letter_code
_entity_poly.pdbx_strand_id
1 'polypeptide(L)'
;MSNWYDPDHLSEGTVRDNPGHEENDDWDCEIELSCHKTENSGRVSTVFMRYLRDKYGHKVADRTLKRAQKREQRSRAEYTPTISTSTQMPSGVF
;
A
#
# COMPACT_ATOMS: atom_id res chain seq x y z
N MET A 1 -25.80 -32.08 -6.37
CA MET A 1 -24.71 -31.47 -7.16
C MET A 1 -25.35 -30.46 -8.08
N SER A 2 -25.38 -29.20 -7.66
CA SER A 2 -26.03 -28.13 -8.40
C SER A 2 -25.01 -27.46 -9.29
N ASN A 3 -25.22 -27.58 -10.61
CA ASN A 3 -24.45 -26.89 -11.64
C ASN A 3 -24.74 -25.39 -11.55
N TRP A 4 -23.73 -24.61 -11.16
CA TRP A 4 -23.76 -23.14 -11.18
C TRP A 4 -23.49 -22.61 -12.60
N TYR A 5 -24.29 -23.04 -13.57
CA TYR A 5 -24.31 -22.43 -14.89
C TYR A 5 -25.28 -21.25 -14.86
N ASP A 6 -24.74 -20.05 -14.66
CA ASP A 6 -25.49 -18.80 -14.67
C ASP A 6 -25.57 -18.25 -16.11
N PRO A 7 -26.74 -18.25 -16.77
CA PRO A 7 -26.87 -17.86 -18.17
C PRO A 7 -26.86 -16.33 -18.42
N ASP A 8 -26.76 -15.51 -17.37
CA ASP A 8 -26.92 -14.05 -17.46
C ASP A 8 -25.63 -13.26 -17.78
N HIS A 9 -24.54 -13.92 -18.16
CA HIS A 9 -23.30 -13.24 -18.57
C HIS A 9 -23.26 -12.78 -20.04
N LEU A 10 -24.42 -12.73 -20.72
CA LEU A 10 -24.53 -12.07 -22.03
C LEU A 10 -24.97 -10.61 -21.85
N SER A 11 -24.15 -9.80 -21.18
CA SER A 11 -24.23 -8.34 -21.35
C SER A 11 -23.23 -7.90 -22.41
N GLU A 12 -23.76 -7.81 -23.63
CA GLU A 12 -23.22 -7.10 -24.77
C GLU A 12 -22.98 -5.62 -24.38
N GLY A 13 -21.84 -5.35 -23.76
CA GLY A 13 -21.47 -4.03 -23.28
C GLY A 13 -20.05 -3.73 -23.71
N THR A 14 -19.90 -3.19 -24.92
CA THR A 14 -18.71 -2.48 -25.44
C THR A 14 -17.38 -2.81 -24.75
N VAL A 15 -16.55 -3.61 -25.42
CA VAL A 15 -15.10 -3.67 -25.22
C VAL A 15 -14.52 -2.26 -25.43
N ARG A 16 -14.70 -1.39 -24.43
CA ARG A 16 -14.03 -0.10 -24.31
C ARG A 16 -12.68 -0.42 -23.70
N ASP A 17 -11.64 -0.23 -24.49
CA ASP A 17 -10.26 -0.06 -24.08
C ASP A 17 -9.86 -0.90 -22.87
N ASN A 18 -9.41 -2.11 -23.14
CA ASN A 18 -8.62 -2.89 -22.18
C ASN A 18 -7.46 -1.95 -21.77
N PRO A 19 -7.41 -1.40 -20.53
CA PRO A 19 -6.26 -0.62 -20.11
C PRO A 19 -5.14 -1.63 -20.02
N GLY A 20 -4.30 -1.65 -21.06
CA GLY A 20 -3.45 -2.77 -21.37
C GLY A 20 -2.69 -3.20 -20.12
N HIS A 21 -2.88 -4.45 -19.71
CA HIS A 21 -1.80 -5.26 -19.15
C HIS A 21 -0.96 -4.50 -18.08
N GLU A 22 -1.66 -3.78 -17.21
CA GLU A 22 -1.32 -3.26 -15.87
C GLU A 22 -0.87 -4.36 -14.89
N GLU A 23 -0.30 -5.46 -15.37
CA GLU A 23 -0.35 -6.73 -14.64
C GLU A 23 0.72 -6.84 -13.55
N ASN A 24 0.26 -6.77 -12.30
CA ASN A 24 0.87 -7.30 -11.07
C ASN A 24 2.24 -6.76 -10.60
N ASP A 25 2.98 -6.02 -11.42
CA ASP A 25 4.32 -5.52 -11.04
C ASP A 25 4.30 -4.64 -9.78
N ASP A 26 3.21 -3.89 -9.56
CA ASP A 26 3.02 -3.06 -8.37
C ASP A 26 2.96 -3.89 -7.08
N TRP A 27 2.35 -5.08 -7.12
CA TRP A 27 2.21 -5.96 -5.96
C TRP A 27 3.50 -6.73 -5.70
N ASP A 28 4.10 -7.30 -6.74
CA ASP A 28 5.38 -8.00 -6.63
C ASP A 28 6.50 -7.07 -6.14
N CYS A 29 6.57 -5.84 -6.67
CA CYS A 29 7.50 -4.83 -6.19
C CYS A 29 7.29 -4.49 -4.71
N GLU A 30 6.04 -4.51 -4.24
CA GLU A 30 5.67 -4.23 -2.85
C GLU A 30 6.08 -5.35 -1.90
N ILE A 31 5.88 -6.60 -2.32
CA ILE A 31 6.34 -7.78 -1.57
C ILE A 31 7.86 -7.77 -1.45
N GLU A 32 8.58 -7.57 -2.57
CA GLU A 32 10.04 -7.59 -2.55
C GLU A 32 10.62 -6.44 -1.69
N LEU A 33 10.01 -5.24 -1.75
CA LEU A 33 10.38 -4.12 -0.88
C LEU A 33 10.13 -4.42 0.60
N SER A 34 9.00 -5.04 0.94
CA SER A 34 8.64 -5.39 2.31
C SER A 34 9.57 -6.46 2.90
N CYS A 35 9.89 -7.49 2.12
CA CYS A 35 10.85 -8.52 2.49
C CYS A 35 12.23 -7.91 2.76
N HIS A 36 12.72 -7.06 1.85
CA HIS A 36 14.01 -6.40 2.02
C HIS A 36 14.06 -5.51 3.27
N LYS A 37 13.00 -4.74 3.53
CA LYS A 37 12.88 -3.93 4.76
C LYS A 37 12.92 -4.81 6.01
N THR A 38 12.21 -5.94 6.01
CA THR A 38 12.17 -6.84 7.17
C THR A 38 13.56 -7.41 7.47
N GLU A 39 14.31 -7.80 6.44
CA GLU A 39 15.69 -8.30 6.57
C GLU A 39 16.67 -7.20 7.03
N ASN A 40 16.45 -5.95 6.62
CA ASN A 40 17.36 -4.83 6.84
C ASN A 40 16.90 -3.87 7.95
N SER A 41 16.18 -4.36 8.96
CA SER A 41 15.74 -3.57 10.13
C SER A 41 14.96 -2.30 9.74
N GLY A 42 14.09 -2.42 8.73
CA GLY A 42 13.26 -1.33 8.19
C GLY A 42 13.98 -0.41 7.22
N ARG A 43 15.27 -0.60 6.95
CA ARG A 43 16.05 0.25 6.04
C ARG A 43 15.96 -0.28 4.61
N VAL A 44 15.91 0.63 3.65
CA VAL A 44 15.97 0.30 2.22
C VAL A 44 17.27 0.89 1.67
N SER A 45 18.12 0.05 1.08
CA SER A 45 19.35 0.51 0.46
C SER A 45 19.10 1.18 -0.90
N THR A 46 19.96 2.14 -1.27
CA THR A 46 19.91 2.78 -2.59
C THR A 46 20.19 1.79 -3.72
N VAL A 47 21.03 0.79 -3.47
CA VAL A 47 21.34 -0.30 -4.41
C VAL A 47 20.10 -1.14 -4.67
N PHE A 48 19.37 -1.52 -3.63
CA PHE A 48 18.13 -2.28 -3.77
C PHE A 48 17.03 -1.47 -4.47
N MET A 49 16.91 -0.17 -4.19
CA MET A 49 15.99 0.70 -4.94
C MET A 49 16.35 0.79 -6.42
N ARG A 50 17.65 0.79 -6.77
CA ARG A 50 18.08 0.74 -8.17
C ARG A 50 17.62 -0.55 -8.84
N TYR A 51 17.83 -1.69 -8.17
CA TYR A 51 17.36 -2.99 -8.66
C TYR A 51 15.84 -3.01 -8.90
N LEU A 52 15.02 -2.49 -7.98
CA LEU A 52 13.57 -2.42 -8.19
C LEU A 52 13.18 -1.55 -9.39
N ARG A 53 13.90 -0.44 -9.61
CA ARG A 53 13.67 0.44 -10.77
C ARG A 53 14.08 -0.21 -12.09
N ASP A 54 15.15 -1.00 -12.07
CA ASP A 54 15.64 -1.73 -13.24
C ASP A 54 14.69 -2.90 -13.59
N LYS A 55 14.08 -3.55 -12.58
CA LYS A 55 13.20 -4.70 -12.73
C LYS A 55 11.74 -4.34 -13.05
N TYR A 56 11.14 -3.44 -12.28
CA TYR A 56 9.71 -3.09 -12.38
C TYR A 56 9.46 -1.70 -12.99
N GLY A 57 10.54 -0.98 -13.29
CA GLY A 57 10.47 0.39 -13.80
C GLY A 57 10.43 1.46 -12.71
N HIS A 58 10.87 2.65 -13.09
CA HIS A 58 11.04 3.77 -12.16
C HIS A 58 9.73 4.22 -11.50
N LYS A 59 8.62 4.19 -12.25
CA LYS A 59 7.31 4.65 -11.76
C LYS A 59 6.74 3.73 -10.69
N VAL A 60 6.87 2.42 -10.88
CA VAL A 60 6.38 1.38 -9.95
C VAL A 60 7.19 1.44 -8.66
N ALA A 61 8.51 1.34 -8.75
CA ALA A 61 9.40 1.35 -7.57
C ALA A 61 9.21 2.60 -6.68
N ASP A 62 9.10 3.79 -7.27
CA ASP A 62 8.88 5.03 -6.51
C ASP A 62 7.48 5.09 -5.88
N ARG A 63 6.45 4.61 -6.58
CA ARG A 63 5.08 4.53 -6.05
C ARG A 63 5.03 3.60 -4.85
N THR A 64 5.67 2.44 -4.96
CA THR A 64 5.77 1.42 -3.92
C THR A 64 6.52 1.94 -2.69
N LEU A 65 7.65 2.62 -2.89
CA LEU A 65 8.41 3.24 -1.80
C LEU A 65 7.56 4.29 -1.05
N LYS A 66 6.87 5.18 -1.78
CA LYS A 66 5.99 6.18 -1.18
C LYS A 66 4.86 5.53 -0.38
N ARG A 67 4.25 4.46 -0.89
CA ARG A 67 3.20 3.72 -0.20
C ARG A 67 3.74 3.08 1.09
N ALA A 68 4.92 2.47 1.05
CA ALA A 68 5.57 1.88 2.21
C ALA A 68 5.89 2.92 3.29
N GLN A 69 6.44 4.08 2.91
CA GLN A 69 6.71 5.19 3.84
C GLN A 69 5.43 5.75 4.46
N LYS A 70 4.36 5.89 3.68
CA LYS A 70 3.06 6.34 4.17
C LYS A 70 2.48 5.38 5.22
N ARG A 71 2.64 4.06 5.05
CA ARG A 71 2.23 3.07 6.06
C ARG A 71 3.05 3.19 7.34
N GLU A 72 4.36 3.39 7.21
CA GLU A 72 5.25 3.58 8.35
C GLU A 72 4.87 4.82 9.16
N GLN A 73 4.55 5.94 8.50
CA GLN A 73 4.05 7.14 9.15
C GLN A 73 2.74 6.89 9.92
N ARG A 74 1.81 6.12 9.35
CA ARG A 74 0.56 5.75 10.04
C ARG A 74 0.81 4.87 11.26
N SER A 75 1.67 3.85 11.14
CA SER A 75 2.02 2.98 12.28
C SER A 75 2.70 3.76 13.42
N ARG A 76 3.47 4.79 13.09
CA ARG A 76 4.08 5.68 14.10
C ARG A 76 3.05 6.57 14.78
N ALA A 77 2.04 7.05 14.05
CA ALA A 77 0.96 7.85 14.60
C ALA A 77 0.05 7.05 15.55
N GLU A 78 -0.11 5.74 15.31
CA GLU A 78 -0.84 4.83 16.22
C GLU A 78 -0.07 4.52 17.52
N TYR A 79 1.26 4.70 17.53
CA TYR A 79 2.10 4.43 18.71
C TYR A 79 2.41 5.66 19.56
N THR A 80 2.09 6.86 19.09
CA THR A 80 1.85 7.98 20.00
C THR A 80 0.47 7.77 20.59
N PRO A 81 0.34 7.38 21.88
CA PRO A 81 -0.92 7.65 22.54
C PRO A 81 -1.12 9.15 22.36
N THR A 82 -2.15 9.53 21.62
CA THR A 82 -2.75 10.84 21.76
C THR A 82 -2.93 10.99 23.26
N ILE A 83 -2.02 11.72 23.90
CA ILE A 83 -2.27 12.32 25.19
C ILE A 83 -3.39 13.27 24.84
N SER A 84 -4.61 12.73 24.83
CA SER A 84 -5.83 13.50 24.84
C SER A 84 -5.61 14.43 25.99
N THR A 85 -5.26 15.67 25.67
CA THR A 85 -5.23 16.75 26.63
C THR A 85 -6.58 16.66 27.30
N SER A 86 -6.58 16.09 28.50
CA SER A 86 -7.66 16.25 29.44
C SER A 86 -7.75 17.76 29.56
N THR A 87 -8.73 18.34 28.88
CA THR A 87 -9.20 19.68 29.19
C THR A 87 -9.70 19.58 30.61
N GLN A 88 -8.78 19.74 31.56
CA GLN A 88 -9.05 19.89 32.96
C GLN A 88 -9.82 21.21 33.04
N MET A 89 -11.14 21.11 33.00
CA MET A 89 -12.04 22.20 33.36
C MET A 89 -11.55 22.71 34.72
N PRO A 90 -11.15 23.98 34.87
CA PRO A 90 -10.81 24.49 36.18
C PRO A 90 -12.07 24.41 37.03
N SER A 91 -12.01 23.49 37.99
CA SER A 91 -12.82 23.48 39.20
C SER A 91 -12.64 24.84 39.89
N GLY A 92 -13.54 25.77 39.63
CA GLY A 92 -13.58 27.09 40.22
C GLY A 92 -14.92 27.32 40.90
N VAL A 93 -15.03 26.80 42.11
CA VAL A 93 -15.97 27.30 43.12
C VAL A 93 -15.42 28.67 43.55
N PHE A 94 -16.20 29.74 43.33
CA PHE A 94 -16.54 30.83 44.25
C PHE A 94 -17.22 31.97 43.49
#